data_AF-A0A427XRB5-F1
#
_entry.id   AF-A0A427XRB5-F1
#
_cell.length_a   1.000
_cell.length_b   1.000
_cell.length_c   1.000
_cell.angle_alpha   90.00
_cell.angle_beta   90.00
_cell.angle_gamma   90.00
#
_symmetry.space_group_name_H-M   'P 1'
#
loop_
_entity.id
_entity.type
_entity.pdbx_description
1 polymer ?
#
loop_
_entity_poly.entity_id
_entity_poly.type
_entity_poly.pdbx_seq_one_letter_code
_entity_poly.pdbx_strand_id
1 'polypeptide(L)'
;MSPPTEEQCEQARQVLLEHAKADLDSMRTPGVADKMLSSASDFTRPGVEYVLRNAFDGIWSREGLEKKYRSLVVISILASSGKTAQLKSHVGMGLSNGLTEVEI
;
A
#
# COMPACT_ATOMS: atom_id res chain seq x y z
N MET A 1 -13.39 21.28 -21.32
CA MET A 1 -13.94 20.88 -20.01
C MET A 1 -13.38 21.82 -18.96
N SER A 2 -14.22 22.33 -18.07
CA SER A 2 -13.74 23.07 -16.88
C SER A 2 -13.00 22.12 -15.93
N PRO A 3 -11.98 22.59 -15.19
CA PRO A 3 -11.32 21.78 -14.18
C PRO A 3 -12.31 21.35 -13.08
N PRO A 4 -12.06 20.21 -12.41
CA PRO A 4 -12.90 19.77 -11.29
C PRO A 4 -12.88 20.78 -10.13
N THR A 5 -13.98 20.88 -9.40
CA THR A 5 -14.09 21.68 -8.19
C THR A 5 -13.28 21.07 -7.05
N GLU A 6 -13.01 21.86 -6.00
CA GLU A 6 -12.34 21.37 -4.80
C GLU A 6 -13.12 20.24 -4.12
N GLU A 7 -14.44 20.38 -4.04
CA GLU A 7 -15.34 19.35 -3.51
C GLU A 7 -15.24 18.04 -4.31
N GLN A 8 -15.20 18.12 -5.65
CA GLN A 8 -15.02 16.95 -6.51
C GLN A 8 -13.65 16.28 -6.30
N CYS A 9 -12.60 17.10 -6.12
CA CYS A 9 -11.27 16.58 -5.83
C CYS A 9 -11.23 15.87 -4.47
N GLU A 10 -11.91 16.42 -3.47
CA GLU A 10 -11.95 15.84 -2.13
C GLU A 10 -12.75 14.54 -2.11
N GLN A 11 -13.90 14.51 -2.79
CA GLN A 11 -14.68 13.28 -2.95
C GLN A 11 -13.86 12.18 -3.64
N ALA A 12 -13.10 12.53 -4.69
CA ALA A 12 -12.22 11.59 -5.37
C ALA A 12 -11.10 11.05 -4.44
N ARG A 13 -10.49 11.91 -3.61
CA ARG A 13 -9.48 11.48 -2.64
C ARG A 13 -10.05 10.50 -1.63
N GLN A 14 -11.27 10.74 -1.14
CA GLN A 14 -11.92 9.85 -0.18
C GLN A 14 -12.20 8.48 -0.80
N VAL A 15 -12.72 8.42 -2.03
CA VAL A 15 -12.96 7.15 -2.73
C VAL A 15 -11.67 6.36 -2.92
N LEU A 16 -10.61 7.01 -3.42
CA LEU A 16 -9.31 6.37 -3.61
C LEU A 16 -8.71 5.87 -2.29
N LEU A 17 -8.93 6.59 -1.18
CA LEU A 17 -8.46 6.16 0.13
C LEU A 17 -9.19 4.90 0.61
N GLU A 18 -10.51 4.81 0.42
CA GLU A 18 -11.27 3.61 0.79
C GLU A 18 -10.89 2.38 -0.04
N HIS A 19 -10.66 2.55 -1.35
CA HIS A 19 -10.15 1.46 -2.18
C HIS A 19 -8.75 1.03 -1.75
N ALA A 20 -7.86 1.98 -1.45
CA ALA A 20 -6.51 1.70 -0.98
C ALA A 20 -6.51 0.90 0.34
N LYS A 21 -7.43 1.24 1.26
CA LYS A 21 -7.64 0.50 2.51
C LYS A 21 -8.05 -0.95 2.22
N ALA A 22 -9.04 -1.14 1.35
CA ALA A 22 -9.51 -2.47 0.98
C ALA A 22 -8.43 -3.32 0.28
N ASP A 23 -7.65 -2.74 -0.62
CA ASP A 23 -6.55 -3.42 -1.30
C ASP A 23 -5.45 -3.83 -0.29
N LEU A 24 -5.08 -2.94 0.63
CA LEU A 24 -4.12 -3.26 1.69
C LEU A 24 -4.62 -4.37 2.64
N ASP A 25 -5.90 -4.34 3.01
CA ASP A 25 -6.52 -5.36 3.85
C ASP A 25 -6.56 -6.74 3.15
N SER A 26 -6.59 -6.79 1.82
CA SER A 26 -6.48 -8.04 1.06
C SER A 26 -5.06 -8.64 1.06
N MET A 27 -4.05 -7.82 1.33
CA MET A 27 -2.63 -8.19 1.24
C MET A 27 -1.95 -8.36 2.61
N ARG A 28 -2.59 -7.91 3.68
CA ARG A 28 -2.05 -7.88 5.05
C ARG A 28 -3.15 -8.19 6.05
N THR A 29 -2.79 -8.23 7.34
CA THR A 29 -3.80 -8.19 8.42
C THR A 29 -4.72 -6.99 8.23
N PRO A 30 -6.05 -7.18 8.24
CA PRO A 30 -7.00 -6.08 8.09
C PRO A 30 -6.83 -4.98 9.15
N GLY A 31 -7.10 -3.73 8.78
CA GLY A 31 -7.04 -2.56 9.67
C GLY A 31 -5.66 -1.92 9.81
N VAL A 32 -4.66 -2.37 9.05
CA VAL A 32 -3.33 -1.73 9.04
C VAL A 32 -3.43 -0.28 8.55
N ALA A 33 -4.24 -0.01 7.52
CA ALA A 33 -4.44 1.34 7.01
C ALA A 33 -5.05 2.28 8.06
N ASP A 34 -6.12 1.83 8.74
CA ASP A 34 -6.76 2.60 9.81
C ASP A 34 -5.80 2.87 10.97
N LYS A 35 -4.96 1.89 11.32
CA LYS A 35 -3.91 2.09 12.33
C LYS A 35 -2.89 3.14 11.90
N MET A 36 -2.46 3.14 10.62
CA MET A 36 -1.55 4.16 10.10
C MET A 36 -2.18 5.56 10.14
N LEU A 37 -3.45 5.69 9.73
CA LEU A 37 -4.18 6.96 9.71
C LEU A 37 -4.48 7.50 11.12
N SER A 38 -4.84 6.64 12.06
CA SER A 38 -5.11 7.01 13.46
C SER A 38 -3.84 7.36 14.24
N SER A 39 -2.69 6.79 13.86
CA SER A 39 -1.39 7.07 14.49
C SER A 39 -0.65 8.24 13.82
N ALA A 40 -1.17 8.78 12.72
CA ALA A 40 -0.57 9.89 12.00
C ALA A 40 -0.83 11.22 12.74
N SER A 41 0.24 12.01 12.93
CA SER A 41 0.11 13.41 13.35
C SER A 41 -0.34 14.27 12.17
N ASP A 42 -0.72 15.51 12.44
CA ASP A 42 -1.08 16.47 11.38
C ASP A 42 0.04 16.65 10.35
N PHE A 43 1.30 16.58 10.79
CA PHE A 43 2.46 16.63 9.90
C PHE A 43 2.59 15.38 9.02
N THR A 44 2.37 14.18 9.56
CA THR A 44 2.60 12.94 8.80
C THR A 44 1.38 12.44 8.04
N ARG A 45 0.17 12.91 8.37
CA ARG A 45 -1.10 12.50 7.77
C ARG A 45 -1.12 12.64 6.24
N PRO A 46 -0.70 13.77 5.64
CA PRO A 46 -0.65 13.87 4.18
C PRO A 46 0.25 12.81 3.53
N GLY A 47 1.36 12.47 4.18
CA GLY A 47 2.28 11.42 3.72
C GLY A 47 1.67 10.02 3.82
N VAL A 48 0.99 9.71 4.92
CA VAL A 48 0.30 8.42 5.10
C VAL A 48 -0.80 8.25 4.04
N GLU A 49 -1.64 9.26 3.86
CA GLU A 49 -2.69 9.23 2.85
C GLU A 49 -2.14 9.11 1.42
N TYR A 50 -1.04 9.82 1.13
CA TYR A 50 -0.35 9.69 -0.15
C TYR A 50 0.16 8.27 -0.39
N VAL A 51 0.85 7.67 0.60
CA VAL A 51 1.34 6.29 0.51
C VAL A 51 0.19 5.32 0.28
N LEU A 52 -0.90 5.46 1.05
CA LEU A 52 -2.06 4.58 0.91
C LEU A 52 -2.61 4.63 -0.50
N ARG A 53 -3.04 5.80 -0.99
CA ARG A 53 -3.67 5.95 -2.31
C ARG A 53 -2.75 5.63 -3.49
N ASN A 54 -1.45 5.94 -3.38
CA ASN A 54 -0.53 5.78 -4.50
C ASN A 54 0.05 4.35 -4.58
N ALA A 55 0.27 3.71 -3.43
CA ALA A 55 0.75 2.34 -3.41
C ALA A 55 -0.41 1.36 -3.64
N PHE A 56 -1.46 1.44 -2.80
CA PHE A 56 -2.62 0.54 -2.78
C PHE A 56 -3.76 1.22 -3.52
N ASP A 57 -4.52 0.51 -4.35
CA ASP A 57 -5.37 1.08 -5.43
C ASP A 57 -4.59 1.80 -6.57
N GLY A 58 -3.32 2.12 -6.35
CA GLY A 58 -2.40 2.60 -7.37
C GLY A 58 -1.50 1.51 -7.93
N ILE A 59 -0.23 1.50 -7.53
CA ILE A 59 0.81 0.64 -8.11
C ILE A 59 0.50 -0.85 -7.95
N TRP A 60 0.00 -1.27 -6.77
CA TRP A 60 -0.28 -2.68 -6.45
C TRP A 60 -1.49 -3.25 -7.19
N SER A 61 -2.45 -2.41 -7.56
CA SER A 61 -3.64 -2.80 -8.32
C SER A 61 -3.44 -2.86 -9.83
N ARG A 62 -2.27 -2.45 -10.35
CA ARG A 62 -1.98 -2.51 -11.79
C ARG A 62 -1.95 -3.95 -12.30
N GLU A 63 -2.55 -4.17 -13.47
CA GLU A 63 -2.47 -5.44 -14.18
C GLU A 63 -1.05 -5.72 -14.72
N GLY A 64 -0.84 -6.92 -15.27
CA GLY A 64 0.39 -7.33 -15.97
C GLY A 64 1.47 -7.96 -15.09
N LEU A 65 1.42 -7.80 -13.76
CA LEU A 65 2.30 -8.52 -12.83
C LEU A 65 1.52 -8.91 -11.58
N GLU A 66 1.49 -10.20 -11.27
CA GLU A 66 0.82 -10.73 -10.08
C GLU A 66 1.42 -10.15 -8.78
N LYS A 67 0.58 -10.01 -7.76
CA LYS A 67 0.98 -9.43 -6.46
C LYS A 67 2.14 -10.18 -5.81
N LYS A 68 2.24 -11.51 -5.93
CA LYS A 68 3.39 -12.28 -5.40
C LYS A 68 4.72 -11.84 -5.98
N TYR A 69 4.78 -11.58 -7.29
CA TYR A 69 6.03 -11.15 -7.95
C TYR A 69 6.37 -9.69 -7.63
N ARG A 70 5.37 -8.83 -7.44
CA ARG A 70 5.57 -7.48 -6.90
C ARG A 70 6.16 -7.52 -5.49
N SER A 71 5.65 -8.41 -4.63
CA SER A 71 6.21 -8.63 -3.30
C SER A 71 7.67 -9.06 -3.35
N LEU A 72 8.01 -10.00 -4.24
CA LEU A 72 9.39 -10.47 -4.39
C LEU A 72 10.34 -9.33 -4.75
N VAL A 73 9.98 -8.47 -5.71
CA VAL A 73 10.79 -7.29 -6.09
C VAL A 73 11.02 -6.36 -4.89
N VAL A 74 9.97 -6.05 -4.11
CA VAL A 74 10.09 -5.19 -2.93
C VAL A 74 10.96 -5.85 -1.85
N ILE A 75 10.79 -7.14 -1.60
CA ILE A 75 11.62 -7.91 -0.66
C ILE A 75 13.09 -7.84 -1.06
N SER A 76 13.43 -8.05 -2.34
CA SER A 76 14.81 -7.96 -2.84
C SER A 76 15.42 -6.57 -2.62
N ILE A 77 14.67 -5.50 -2.87
CA ILE A 77 15.14 -4.12 -2.65
C ILE A 77 15.38 -3.86 -1.16
N LEU A 78 14.46 -4.28 -0.29
CA LEU A 78 14.57 -4.05 1.15
C LEU A 78 15.71 -4.85 1.77
N ALA A 79 15.88 -6.11 1.34
CA ALA A 79 16.97 -6.97 1.79
C ALA A 79 18.34 -6.42 1.37
N SER A 80 18.51 -6.08 0.09
CA SER A 80 19.76 -5.50 -0.43
C SER A 80 20.10 -4.13 0.18
N SER A 81 19.10 -3.35 0.58
CA SER A 81 19.28 -2.03 1.19
C SER A 81 19.34 -2.04 2.72
N GLY A 82 19.33 -3.21 3.37
CA GLY A 82 19.40 -3.35 4.82
C GLY A 82 18.19 -2.79 5.58
N LYS A 83 17.01 -2.67 4.94
CA LYS A 83 15.79 -2.11 5.53
C LYS A 83 15.00 -3.17 6.31
N THR A 84 15.63 -3.70 7.35
CA THR A 84 15.16 -4.89 8.09
C THR A 84 13.77 -4.73 8.73
N ALA A 85 13.43 -3.53 9.22
CA ALA A 85 12.11 -3.26 9.79
C ALA A 85 10.97 -3.41 8.76
N GLN A 86 11.16 -2.84 7.56
CA GLN A 86 10.21 -2.98 6.46
C GLN A 86 10.25 -4.39 5.87
N LEU A 87 11.44 -5.00 5.76
CA LEU A 87 11.62 -6.35 5.23
C LEU A 87 10.72 -7.37 5.95
N LYS A 88 10.72 -7.37 7.28
CA LYS A 88 9.85 -8.25 8.09
C LYS A 88 8.38 -8.13 7.68
N SER A 89 7.91 -6.89 7.50
CA SER A 89 6.54 -6.60 7.10
C SER A 89 6.24 -7.09 5.67
N HIS A 90 7.18 -6.91 4.73
CA HIS A 90 7.00 -7.27 3.33
C HIS A 90 7.14 -8.77 3.05
N VAL A 91 7.90 -9.51 3.86
CA VAL A 91 7.89 -10.98 3.85
C VAL A 91 6.50 -11.51 4.15
N GLY A 92 5.84 -11.02 5.21
CA GLY A 92 4.47 -11.41 5.54
C GLY A 92 3.47 -11.10 4.41
N MET A 93 3.59 -9.93 3.78
CA MET A 93 2.80 -9.55 2.60
C MET A 93 3.10 -10.45 1.39
N GLY A 94 4.35 -10.87 1.21
CA GLY A 94 4.75 -11.83 0.19
C GLY A 94 4.03 -13.16 0.33
N LEU A 95 4.02 -13.71 1.54
CA LEU A 95 3.31 -14.95 1.86
C LEU A 95 1.79 -14.80 1.66
N SER A 96 1.18 -13.71 2.13
CA SER A 96 -0.24 -13.42 1.91
C SER A 96 -0.62 -13.29 0.44
N ASN A 97 0.30 -12.78 -0.39
CA ASN A 97 0.11 -12.69 -1.84
C ASN A 97 0.38 -13.99 -2.60
N GLY A 98 0.82 -15.07 -1.91
CA GLY A 98 1.00 -16.39 -2.49
C GLY A 98 2.46 -16.79 -2.80
N LEU A 99 3.47 -16.08 -2.26
CA LEU A 99 4.83 -16.61 -2.22
C LEU A 99 4.93 -17.74 -1.19
N THR A 100 5.80 -18.69 -1.46
CA THR A 100 6.22 -19.75 -0.54
C THR A 100 7.52 -19.39 0.17
N GLU A 101 7.84 -20.08 1.26
CA GLU A 101 9.13 -19.90 1.95
C GLU A 101 10.34 -20.21 1.06
N VAL A 102 10.20 -21.11 0.07
CA VAL A 102 11.27 -21.45 -0.87
C VAL A 102 11.53 -20.32 -1.87
N GLU A 103 10.52 -19.49 -2.17
CA GLU A 103 10.64 -18.37 -3.10
C GLU A 103 11.21 -17.09 -2.44
N ILE A 104 11.34 -17.04 -1.11
CA ILE A 104 11.80 -15.87 -0.32
C ILE A 104 13.24 -16.06 0.14
#